data_AF-A0A6V7WJZ3-F1
#
_entry.id   AF-A0A6V7WJZ3-F1
#
_cell.length_a   1.000
_cell.length_b   1.000
_cell.length_c   1.000
_cell.angle_alpha   90.00
_cell.angle_beta   90.00
_cell.angle_gamma   90.00
#
_symmetry.space_group_name_H-M   'P 1'
#
loop_
_entity.id
_entity.type
_entity.pdbx_description
1 polymer ?
#
loop_
_entity_poly.entity_id
_entity_poly.type
_entity_poly.pdbx_seq_one_letter_code
_entity_poly.pdbx_strand_id
1 'polypeptide(L)'
;MLIGEIYSTIIYCFATFGLFSNLFLIWLILRYTMKEMQVYSKILLQTCFVDIVGICMFVVSQPVYVSDNGVGTTWNYGPIHFLPNPWQFILIRINHFLARVTSMNVSTLFIYRYFVVVR
;
A
#
# COMPACT_ATOMS: atom_id res chain seq x y z
N MET A 1 19.82 -16.37 8.09
CA MET A 1 20.03 -15.84 6.73
C MET A 1 18.87 -16.22 5.81
N LEU A 2 18.53 -17.50 5.67
CA LEU A 2 17.48 -18.00 4.77
C LEU A 2 16.09 -17.32 4.90
N ILE A 3 15.60 -17.09 6.14
CA ILE A 3 14.24 -16.57 6.37
C ILE A 3 14.07 -15.12 5.88
N GLY A 4 15.09 -14.27 6.08
CA GLY A 4 15.04 -12.87 5.64
C GLY A 4 15.05 -12.73 4.12
N GLU A 5 15.80 -13.58 3.43
CA GLU A 5 15.85 -13.62 1.96
C GLU A 5 14.54 -14.12 1.35
N ILE A 6 13.94 -15.16 1.95
CA ILE A 6 12.62 -15.66 1.54
C ILE A 6 11.56 -14.57 1.74
N TYR A 7 11.56 -13.90 2.89
CA TYR A 7 10.62 -12.80 3.16
C TYR A 7 10.78 -11.64 2.17
N SER A 8 12.02 -11.24 1.89
CA SER A 8 12.32 -10.17 0.94
C SER A 8 11.86 -10.54 -0.47
N THR A 9 12.14 -11.78 -0.92
CA THR A 9 11.68 -12.29 -2.22
C THR A 9 10.16 -12.27 -2.34
N ILE A 10 9.45 -12.73 -1.30
CA ILE A 10 7.99 -12.71 -1.26
C ILE A 10 7.46 -11.27 -1.39
N ILE A 11 8.04 -10.31 -0.67
CA ILE A 11 7.66 -8.90 -0.78
C ILE A 11 7.83 -8.39 -2.21
N TYR A 12 8.98 -8.66 -2.84
CA TYR A 12 9.21 -8.20 -4.22
C TYR A 12 8.23 -8.83 -5.21
N CYS A 13 7.88 -10.11 -5.06
CA CYS A 13 6.86 -10.76 -5.88
C CYS A 13 5.48 -10.11 -5.70
N PHE A 14 5.04 -9.88 -4.46
CA PHE A 14 3.76 -9.23 -4.19
C PHE A 14 3.74 -7.77 -4.64
N ALA A 15 4.86 -7.06 -4.50
CA ALA A 15 4.97 -5.68 -4.93
C ALA A 15 4.93 -5.55 -6.45
N THR A 16 5.65 -6.40 -7.19
CA THR A 16 5.61 -6.39 -8.66
C THR A 16 4.21 -6.73 -9.17
N PHE A 17 3.55 -7.74 -8.59
CA PHE A 17 2.15 -8.05 -8.89
C PHE A 17 1.22 -6.87 -8.57
N GLY A 18 1.34 -6.29 -7.36
CA GLY A 18 0.51 -5.17 -6.93
C GLY A 18 0.68 -3.92 -7.80
N LEU A 19 1.91 -3.59 -8.20
CA LEU A 19 2.18 -2.49 -9.13
C LEU A 19 1.57 -2.76 -10.50
N PHE A 20 1.76 -3.96 -11.03
CA PHE A 20 1.18 -4.36 -12.31
C PHE A 20 -0.35 -4.26 -12.29
N SER A 21 -1.00 -4.81 -11.26
CA SER A 21 -2.46 -4.77 -11.12
C SER A 21 -2.99 -3.34 -11.01
N ASN A 22 -2.34 -2.47 -10.23
CA ASN A 22 -2.76 -1.07 -10.08
C ASN A 22 -2.61 -0.28 -11.39
N LEU A 23 -1.50 -0.47 -12.11
CA LEU A 23 -1.28 0.17 -13.42
C LEU A 23 -2.28 -0.33 -14.46
N PHE A 24 -2.55 -1.64 -14.49
CA PHE A 24 -3.56 -2.23 -15.35
C PHE A 24 -4.96 -1.69 -15.05
N LEU A 25 -5.29 -1.51 -13.77
CA LEU A 25 -6.57 -0.95 -13.35
C LEU A 25 -6.70 0.52 -13.76
N ILE A 26 -5.65 1.33 -13.60
CA ILE A 26 -5.61 2.72 -14.09
C ILE A 26 -5.86 2.75 -15.60
N TRP A 27 -5.21 1.89 -16.36
CA TRP A 27 -5.41 1.78 -17.80
C TRP A 27 -6.87 1.44 -18.16
N LEU A 28 -7.49 0.48 -17.45
CA LEU A 28 -8.90 0.13 -17.63
C LEU A 28 -9.83 1.30 -17.33
N ILE A 29 -9.60 2.02 -16.23
CA ILE A 29 -10.38 3.19 -15.84
C ILE A 29 -10.32 4.25 -16.94
N LEU A 30 -9.12 4.58 -17.43
CA LEU A 30 -8.95 5.62 -18.45
C LEU A 30 -9.59 5.24 -19.78
N ARG A 31 -9.59 3.95 -20.15
CA ARG A 31 -10.08 3.49 -21.46
C ARG A 31 -11.58 3.18 -21.50
N TYR A 32 -12.14 2.64 -20.41
CA TYR A 32 -13.49 2.02 -20.44
C TYR A 32 -14.51 2.63 -19.47
N THR A 33 -14.19 3.72 -18.76
CA THR A 33 -15.14 4.33 -17.82
C THR A 33 -16.29 5.04 -18.54
N MET A 34 -17.54 4.66 -18.21
CA MET A 34 -18.76 5.35 -18.65
C MET A 34 -18.99 6.66 -17.86
N LYS A 35 -19.62 7.65 -18.48
CA LYS A 35 -19.86 8.99 -17.87
C LYS A 35 -20.64 8.93 -16.55
N GLU A 36 -21.55 7.97 -16.39
CA GLU A 36 -22.36 7.80 -15.19
C GLU A 36 -21.54 7.38 -13.96
N MET A 37 -20.36 6.76 -14.19
CA MET A 37 -19.50 6.23 -13.13
C MET A 37 -18.30 7.14 -12.81
N GLN A 38 -18.36 8.43 -13.19
CA GLN A 38 -17.24 9.36 -13.02
C GLN A 38 -16.83 9.60 -11.57
N VAL A 39 -17.76 9.58 -10.62
CA VAL A 39 -17.42 9.74 -9.20
C VAL A 39 -16.70 8.49 -8.69
N TYR A 40 -17.24 7.32 -9.02
CA TYR A 40 -16.64 6.04 -8.66
C TYR A 40 -15.24 5.86 -9.26
N SER A 41 -15.05 6.23 -10.54
CA SER A 41 -13.75 6.11 -11.20
C SER A 41 -12.70 7.03 -10.59
N LYS A 42 -13.06 8.23 -10.13
CA LYS A 42 -12.15 9.13 -9.41
C LYS A 42 -11.69 8.53 -8.07
N ILE A 43 -12.61 7.94 -7.30
CA ILE A 43 -12.29 7.26 -6.03
C ILE A 43 -11.35 6.08 -6.30
N LEU A 44 -11.64 5.30 -7.34
CA LEU A 44 -10.84 4.14 -7.72
C LEU A 44 -9.44 4.56 -8.20
N LEU A 45 -9.34 5.62 -9.00
CA LEU A 45 -8.07 6.19 -9.46
C LEU A 45 -7.22 6.71 -8.29
N GLN A 46 -7.83 7.42 -7.33
CA GLN A 46 -7.17 7.88 -6.12
C GLN A 46 -6.64 6.68 -5.31
N THR A 47 -7.43 5.62 -5.19
CA THR A 47 -7.03 4.40 -4.50
C THR A 47 -5.83 3.75 -5.18
N CYS A 48 -5.85 3.58 -6.50
CA CYS A 48 -4.72 3.03 -7.24
C CYS A 48 -3.43 3.86 -7.07
N PHE A 49 -3.56 5.19 -7.06
CA PHE A 49 -2.40 6.08 -6.88
C PHE A 49 -1.79 5.92 -5.48
N VAL A 50 -2.64 5.91 -4.44
CA VAL A 50 -2.18 5.69 -3.07
C VAL A 50 -1.58 4.31 -2.90
N ASP A 51 -2.16 3.29 -3.52
CA ASP A 51 -1.65 1.91 -3.46
C ASP A 51 -0.27 1.80 -4.12
N ILE A 52 -0.04 2.43 -5.27
CA ILE A 52 1.29 2.48 -5.91
C ILE A 52 2.32 3.11 -4.97
N VAL A 53 2.01 4.27 -4.39
CA VAL A 53 2.90 4.96 -3.46
C VAL A 53 3.14 4.11 -2.20
N GLY A 54 2.08 3.49 -1.67
CA GLY A 54 2.15 2.60 -0.52
C GLY A 54 3.01 1.37 -0.78
N ILE A 55 2.85 0.71 -1.93
CA ILE A 55 3.66 -0.45 -2.32
C ILE A 55 5.14 -0.06 -2.43
N CYS A 56 5.46 1.06 -3.09
CA CYS A 56 6.84 1.54 -3.20
C CYS A 56 7.45 1.77 -1.81
N MET A 57 6.74 2.45 -0.91
CA MET A 57 7.21 2.69 0.46
C MET A 57 7.32 1.41 1.28
N PHE A 58 6.43 0.44 1.05
CA PHE A 58 6.47 -0.87 1.71
C PHE A 58 7.68 -1.70 1.27
N VAL A 59 8.02 -1.69 -0.03
CA VAL A 59 9.24 -2.34 -0.56
C VAL A 59 10.50 -1.71 0.01
N VAL A 60 10.51 -0.39 0.19
CA VAL A 60 11.70 0.33 0.70
C VAL A 60 11.87 0.16 2.21
N SER A 61 10.77 -0.07 2.96
CA SER A 61 10.81 -0.28 4.41
C SER A 61 10.95 -1.74 4.84
N GLN A 62 10.28 -2.67 4.13
CA GLN A 62 10.15 -4.09 4.47
C GLN A 62 9.95 -4.33 5.99
N PRO A 63 8.86 -3.80 6.58
CA PRO A 63 8.65 -3.86 8.02
C PRO A 63 8.15 -5.25 8.44
N VAL A 64 8.84 -5.88 9.38
CA VAL A 64 8.44 -7.11 10.05
C VAL A 64 7.98 -6.78 11.45
N TYR A 65 6.70 -7.05 11.73
CA TYR A 65 6.14 -6.88 13.06
C TYR A 65 6.44 -8.11 13.91
N VAL A 66 7.19 -7.92 14.99
CA VAL A 66 7.61 -8.96 15.92
C VAL A 66 7.10 -8.61 17.31
N SER A 67 6.49 -9.58 17.99
CA SER A 67 6.18 -9.44 19.42
C SER A 67 7.30 -10.11 20.20
N ASP A 68 8.06 -9.34 20.98
CA ASP A 68 9.07 -9.87 21.89
C ASP A 68 8.68 -9.50 23.32
N ASN A 69 8.52 -10.50 24.18
CA ASN A 69 8.12 -10.34 25.59
C ASN A 69 6.87 -9.46 25.82
N GLY A 70 5.89 -9.50 24.92
CA GLY A 70 4.65 -8.71 25.02
C GLY A 70 4.77 -7.26 24.53
N VAL A 71 5.94 -6.86 24.04
CA VAL A 71 6.17 -5.56 23.39
C VAL A 71 6.23 -5.77 21.88
N GLY A 72 5.34 -5.11 21.15
CA GLY A 72 5.37 -5.07 19.69
C GLY A 72 6.53 -4.20 19.21
N THR A 73 7.49 -4.82 18.52
CA THR A 73 8.60 -4.13 17.86
C THR A 73 8.50 -4.30 16.35
N THR A 74 9.02 -3.34 15.60
CA THR A 74 9.04 -3.38 14.13
C THR A 74 10.49 -3.44 13.66
N TRP A 75 10.85 -4.53 13.00
CA TRP A 75 12.17 -4.72 12.40
C TRP A 75 12.11 -4.31 10.93
N ASN A 76 13.00 -3.41 10.49
CA ASN A 76 13.01 -2.94 9.10
C ASN A 76 14.17 -3.58 8.37
N TYR A 77 13.86 -4.40 7.37
CA TYR A 77 14.87 -5.09 6.57
C TYR A 77 15.15 -4.42 5.22
N GLY A 78 14.38 -3.39 4.87
CA GLY A 78 14.53 -2.69 3.62
C GLY A 78 15.70 -1.70 3.62
N PRO A 79 15.97 -1.06 2.45
CA PRO A 79 17.01 -0.05 2.27
C PRO A 79 16.99 1.08 3.31
N ILE A 80 15.82 1.38 3.89
CA ILE A 80 15.66 2.41 4.93
C ILE A 80 16.54 2.14 6.16
N HIS A 81 16.87 0.89 6.44
CA HIS A 81 17.74 0.53 7.57
C HIS A 81 19.15 1.15 7.47
N PHE A 82 19.64 1.43 6.27
CA PHE A 82 20.96 2.02 6.05
C PHE A 82 20.98 3.55 6.15
N LEU A 83 19.81 4.20 6.25
CA LEU A 83 19.73 5.65 6.35
C LEU A 83 20.06 6.12 7.76
N PRO A 84 20.83 7.22 7.92
CA PRO A 84 21.04 7.82 9.22
C PRO A 84 19.77 8.48 9.75
N ASN A 85 19.65 8.59 11.07
CA ASN A 85 18.66 9.46 11.69
C ASN A 85 18.90 10.92 11.29
N PRO A 86 17.86 11.72 10.98
CA PRO A 86 16.43 11.47 11.24
C PRO A 86 15.67 10.82 10.07
N TRP A 87 16.30 10.63 8.92
CA TRP A 87 15.63 10.19 7.68
C TRP A 87 14.96 8.83 7.82
N GLN A 88 15.63 7.90 8.51
CA GLN A 88 15.08 6.59 8.83
C GLN A 88 13.74 6.70 9.56
N PHE A 89 13.68 7.51 10.63
CA PHE A 89 12.47 7.70 11.42
C PHE A 89 11.32 8.32 10.60
N ILE A 90 11.63 9.34 9.79
CA ILE A 90 10.64 10.02 8.95
C ILE A 90 10.01 9.04 7.96
N LEU A 91 10.82 8.26 7.25
CA LEU A 91 10.32 7.33 6.24
C LEU A 91 9.50 6.18 6.85
N ILE A 92 9.88 5.68 8.03
CA ILE A 92 9.09 4.69 8.77
C ILE A 92 7.73 5.27 9.17
N ARG A 93 7.67 6.53 9.61
CA ARG A 93 6.40 7.20 9.93
C ARG A 93 5.52 7.39 8.72
N ILE A 94 6.10 7.77 7.58
CA ILE A 94 5.38 7.87 6.30
C ILE A 94 4.82 6.50 5.90
N ASN A 95 5.60 5.42 6.03
CA ASN A 95 5.15 4.07 5.73
C ASN A 95 3.94 3.65 6.60
N HIS A 96 4.00 3.88 7.91
CA HIS A 96 2.86 3.59 8.79
C HIS A 96 1.63 4.45 8.47
N PHE A 97 1.83 5.71 8.12
CA PHE A 97 0.75 6.59 7.69
C PHE A 97 0.10 6.07 6.41
N LEU A 98 0.88 5.75 5.38
CA LEU A 98 0.38 5.19 4.12
C LEU A 98 -0.38 3.88 4.33
N ALA A 99 0.11 2.98 5.18
CA ALA A 99 -0.58 1.74 5.52
C ALA A 99 -1.98 1.96 6.14
N ARG A 100 -2.17 3.08 6.87
CA ARG A 100 -3.50 3.48 7.37
C ARG A 100 -4.35 4.08 6.26
N VAL A 101 -3.78 4.94 5.42
CA VAL A 101 -4.52 5.56 4.31
C VAL A 101 -5.03 4.50 3.32
N THR A 102 -4.22 3.50 2.97
CA THR A 102 -4.67 2.39 2.10
C THR A 102 -5.84 1.63 2.71
N SER A 103 -5.81 1.34 4.02
CA SER A 103 -6.93 0.69 4.71
C SER A 103 -8.22 1.53 4.68
N MET A 104 -8.11 2.86 4.82
CA MET A 104 -9.26 3.77 4.77
C MET A 104 -9.82 3.92 3.34
N ASN A 105 -8.97 3.87 2.31
CA ASN A 105 -9.42 3.90 0.92
C ASN A 105 -10.33 2.71 0.59
N VAL A 106 -9.96 1.51 1.06
CA VAL A 106 -10.80 0.31 0.89
C VAL A 106 -12.15 0.48 1.59
N SER A 107 -12.17 1.03 2.81
CA SER A 107 -13.42 1.35 3.52
C SER A 107 -14.27 2.37 2.75
N THR A 108 -13.64 3.37 2.14
CA THR A 108 -14.32 4.42 1.37
C THR A 108 -15.02 3.85 0.14
N LEU A 109 -14.36 2.93 -0.58
CA LEU A 109 -14.95 2.19 -1.70
C LEU A 109 -16.14 1.34 -1.27
N PHE A 110 -16.03 0.65 -0.13
CA PHE A 110 -17.12 -0.14 0.44
C PHE A 110 -18.33 0.73 0.79
N ILE A 111 -18.10 1.85 1.49
CA ILE A 111 -19.15 2.80 1.89
C ILE A 111 -19.84 3.40 0.64
N TYR A 112 -19.08 3.78 -0.37
CA TYR A 112 -19.64 4.30 -1.62
C TYR A 112 -20.57 3.27 -2.29
N ARG A 113 -20.13 2.02 -2.42
CA ARG A 113 -20.96 0.94 -2.99
C ARG A 113 -22.23 0.69 -2.19
N TYR A 114 -22.13 0.71 -0.86
CA TYR A 114 -23.28 0.56 0.02
C TYR A 114 -24.33 1.66 -0.23
N PHE A 115 -23.91 2.93 -0.31
CA PHE A 115 -24.82 4.03 -0.57
C PHE A 115 -25.48 3.98 -1.94
N VAL A 116 -24.78 3.50 -2.98
CA VAL A 116 -25.35 3.35 -4.33
C VAL A 116 -26.41 2.24 -4.39
N VAL A 117 -26.35 1.24 -3.51
CA VAL A 117 -27.32 0.13 -3.48
C VAL A 117 -28.53 0.43 -2.60
N VAL A 118 -28.33 1.13 -1.48
CA VAL A 118 -29.36 1.36 -0.47
C VAL A 118 -30.19 2.62 -0.75
N ARG A 119 -29.63 3.62 -1.45
CA ARG A 119 -30.39 4.76 -1.97
C ARG A 119 -30.76 4.53 -3.42
#